data_AF-A0AA42B8Q0-F1
#
_entry.id   AF-A0AA42B8Q0-F1
#
_cell.length_a   1.000
_cell.length_b   1.000
_cell.length_c   1.000
_cell.angle_alpha   90.00
_cell.angle_beta   90.00
_cell.angle_gamma   90.00
#
_symmetry.space_group_name_H-M   'P 1'
#
loop_
_entity.id
_entity.type
_entity.pdbx_description
1 polymer ?
#
loop_
_entity_poly.entity_id
_entity_poly.type
_entity_poly.pdbx_seq_one_letter_code
_entity_poly.pdbx_strand_id
1 'polypeptide(L)'
;MQYFNIFDYLVHSKAKDQAENALLAEYTLPKLDGLCKQQLVEQLEFILRAAGLPSVTQRNIRTTFNNYSRLQQLNLVALALQDLDIAPALDNEVWNNIRDPLHQAPCGHDALKRVHTRIEAKHGKRIRIGATPLSMSEMS
;
A
#
# COMPACT_ATOMS: atom_id res chain seq x y z
N MET A 1 1.38 32.46 18.98
CA MET A 1 2.28 31.45 18.37
C MET A 1 1.72 30.08 18.69
N GLN A 2 1.17 29.36 17.71
CA GLN A 2 0.83 27.95 17.89
C GLN A 2 2.14 27.15 17.87
N TYR A 3 2.45 26.45 18.96
CA TYR A 3 3.52 25.47 18.97
C TYR A 3 3.15 24.34 18.02
N PHE A 4 3.84 24.27 16.87
CA PHE A 4 3.73 23.16 15.95
C PHE A 4 4.37 21.94 16.64
N ASN A 5 3.55 21.01 17.11
CA ASN A 5 4.04 19.81 17.77
C ASN A 5 4.67 18.88 16.71
N ILE A 6 5.99 18.66 16.81
CA ILE A 6 6.75 17.82 15.88
C ILE A 6 6.18 16.39 15.84
N PHE A 7 5.62 15.90 16.96
CA PHE A 7 4.94 14.61 16.99
C PHE A 7 3.71 14.57 16.10
N ASP A 8 2.89 15.63 16.11
CA ASP A 8 1.73 15.71 15.23
C ASP A 8 2.19 15.73 13.78
N TYR A 9 3.20 16.54 13.43
CA TYR A 9 3.72 16.57 12.05
C TYR A 9 4.20 15.19 11.57
N LEU A 10 4.95 14.45 12.39
CA LEU A 10 5.48 13.12 12.06
C LEU A 10 4.38 12.05 11.95
N VAL A 11 3.33 12.14 12.75
CA VAL A 11 2.17 11.23 12.63
C VAL A 11 1.38 11.54 11.37
N HIS A 12 1.16 12.82 11.06
CA HIS A 12 0.45 13.26 9.86
C HIS A 12 1.21 12.95 8.57
N SER A 13 2.54 13.06 8.57
CA SER A 13 3.36 12.71 7.40
C SER A 13 3.28 11.20 7.11
N LYS A 14 3.41 10.36 8.15
CA LYS A 14 3.29 8.90 8.01
C LYS A 14 1.91 8.47 7.50
N ALA A 15 0.85 9.08 8.03
CA ALA A 15 -0.51 8.80 7.59
C ALA A 15 -0.77 9.21 6.13
N LYS A 16 -0.14 10.31 5.68
CA LYS A 16 -0.20 10.76 4.28
C LYS A 16 0.52 9.77 3.37
N ASP A 17 1.73 9.37 3.71
CA ASP A 17 2.56 8.48 2.89
C ASP A 17 1.90 7.09 2.72
N GLN A 18 1.33 6.56 3.80
CA GLN A 18 0.54 5.31 3.74
C GLN A 18 -0.74 5.44 2.89
N ALA A 19 -1.43 6.58 2.98
CA ALA A 19 -2.61 6.85 2.16
C ALA A 19 -2.24 6.97 0.67
N GLU A 20 -1.11 7.58 0.38
CA GLU A 20 -0.55 7.75 -0.96
C GLU A 20 -0.13 6.42 -1.58
N ASN A 21 0.66 5.63 -0.86
CA ASN A 21 1.00 4.28 -1.28
C ASN A 21 -0.25 3.43 -1.53
N ALA A 22 -1.24 3.49 -0.64
CA ALA A 22 -2.47 2.72 -0.80
C ALA A 22 -3.27 3.11 -2.06
N LEU A 23 -3.45 4.41 -2.31
CA LEU A 23 -4.16 4.88 -3.51
C LEU A 23 -3.40 4.56 -4.79
N LEU A 24 -2.08 4.74 -4.79
CA LEU A 24 -1.24 4.43 -5.95
C LEU A 24 -1.23 2.93 -6.24
N ALA A 25 -1.14 2.07 -5.22
CA ALA A 25 -1.23 0.62 -5.35
C ALA A 25 -2.61 0.18 -5.88
N GLU A 26 -3.70 0.74 -5.35
CA GLU A 26 -5.07 0.46 -5.79
C GLU A 26 -5.25 0.75 -7.29
N TYR A 27 -4.64 1.84 -7.77
CA TYR A 27 -4.69 2.20 -9.18
C TYR A 27 -3.72 1.38 -10.05
N THR A 28 -2.57 1.00 -9.52
CA THR A 28 -1.51 0.29 -10.27
C THR A 28 -1.85 -1.18 -10.46
N LEU A 29 -2.37 -1.85 -9.42
CA LEU A 29 -2.60 -3.29 -9.39
C LEU A 29 -3.41 -3.83 -10.59
N PRO A 30 -4.52 -3.20 -11.03
CA PRO A 30 -5.29 -3.70 -12.18
C PRO A 30 -4.57 -3.56 -13.53
N LYS A 31 -3.51 -2.75 -13.61
CA LYS A 31 -2.76 -2.48 -14.85
C LYS A 31 -1.52 -3.35 -15.01
N LEU A 32 -1.15 -4.12 -13.98
CA LEU A 32 -0.05 -5.07 -14.07
C LEU A 32 -0.43 -6.20 -15.03
N ASP A 33 0.53 -6.61 -15.85
CA ASP A 33 0.40 -7.82 -16.66
C ASP A 33 0.50 -9.08 -15.79
N GLY A 34 0.30 -10.25 -16.40
CA GLY A 34 0.33 -11.53 -15.69
C GLY A 34 1.69 -11.85 -15.07
N LEU A 35 2.79 -11.46 -15.71
CA LEU A 35 4.13 -11.74 -15.21
C LEU A 35 4.45 -10.88 -13.98
N CYS A 36 4.17 -9.57 -14.05
CA CYS A 36 4.33 -8.66 -12.92
C CYS A 36 3.46 -9.07 -11.73
N LYS A 37 2.25 -9.56 -12.00
CA LYS A 37 1.34 -10.10 -10.98
C LYS A 37 1.90 -11.32 -10.27
N GLN A 38 2.47 -12.27 -11.01
CA GLN A 38 3.13 -13.43 -10.42
C GLN A 38 4.34 -13.02 -9.55
N GLN A 39 5.20 -12.15 -10.07
CA GLN A 39 6.35 -11.62 -9.32
C GLN A 39 5.91 -10.87 -8.05
N LEU A 40 4.84 -10.08 -8.12
CA LEU A 40 4.26 -9.39 -6.97
C LEU A 40 3.82 -10.38 -5.89
N VAL A 41 3.14 -11.46 -6.26
CA VAL A 41 2.69 -12.49 -5.31
C VAL A 41 3.88 -13.15 -4.63
N GLU A 42 4.91 -13.53 -5.39
CA GLU A 42 6.14 -14.12 -4.85
C GLU A 42 6.86 -13.17 -3.88
N GLN A 43 6.96 -11.89 -4.24
CA GLN A 43 7.60 -10.88 -3.40
C GLN A 43 6.81 -10.63 -2.11
N LEU A 44 5.48 -10.57 -2.18
CA LEU A 44 4.64 -10.46 -0.99
C LEU A 44 4.81 -11.66 -0.05
N GLU A 45 4.89 -12.88 -0.61
CA GLU A 45 5.15 -14.08 0.19
C GLU A 45 6.54 -14.03 0.84
N PHE A 46 7.56 -13.53 0.13
CA PHE A 46 8.90 -13.32 0.66
C PHE A 46 8.93 -12.31 1.82
N ILE A 47 8.35 -11.13 1.64
CA ILE A 47 8.25 -10.07 2.67
C ILE A 47 7.56 -10.61 3.93
N LEU A 48 6.45 -11.33 3.77
CA LEU A 48 5.68 -11.86 4.89
C LEU A 48 6.44 -12.96 5.65
N ARG A 49 7.22 -13.80 4.96
CA ARG A 49 8.11 -14.78 5.61
C ARG A 49 9.20 -14.08 6.42
N ALA A 50 9.84 -13.08 5.83
CA ALA A 50 10.93 -12.32 6.46
C ALA A 50 10.45 -11.56 7.71
N ALA A 51 9.18 -11.14 7.75
CA ALA A 51 8.57 -10.43 8.87
C ALA A 51 8.25 -11.32 10.11
N GLY A 52 8.72 -12.57 10.16
CA GLY A 52 8.51 -13.44 11.33
C GLY A 52 7.45 -14.53 11.11
N LEU A 53 7.13 -14.87 9.86
CA LEU A 53 6.40 -16.09 9.49
C LEU A 53 7.34 -17.17 8.88
N PRO A 54 8.48 -17.53 9.49
CA PRO A 54 9.48 -18.41 8.88
C PRO A 54 9.06 -19.89 8.79
N SER A 55 8.08 -20.32 9.58
CA SER A 55 7.63 -21.73 9.69
C SER A 55 6.25 -22.00 9.09
N VAL A 56 5.71 -21.05 8.32
CA VAL A 56 4.31 -21.09 7.90
C VAL A 56 4.19 -21.49 6.43
N THR A 57 3.28 -22.42 6.13
CA THR A 57 3.03 -22.90 4.76
C THR A 57 2.56 -21.75 3.87
N GLN A 58 2.74 -21.87 2.55
CA GLN A 58 2.27 -20.87 1.58
C GLN A 58 0.77 -20.53 1.77
N ARG A 59 -0.04 -21.54 2.06
CA ARG A 59 -1.46 -21.39 2.39
C ARG A 59 -1.70 -20.45 3.57
N ASN A 60 -0.89 -20.58 4.62
CA ASN A 60 -1.04 -19.76 5.81
C ASN A 60 -0.56 -18.33 5.57
N ILE A 61 0.51 -18.12 4.79
CA ILE A 61 0.96 -16.77 4.39
C ILE A 61 -0.16 -16.04 3.64
N ARG A 62 -0.78 -16.71 2.65
CA ARG A 62 -1.93 -16.18 1.91
C ARG A 62 -3.11 -15.87 2.82
N THR A 63 -3.40 -16.76 3.78
CA THR A 63 -4.47 -16.55 4.77
C THR A 63 -4.18 -15.34 5.64
N THR A 64 -2.94 -15.18 6.11
CA THR A 64 -2.52 -14.02 6.91
C THR A 64 -2.68 -12.72 6.11
N PHE A 65 -2.22 -12.70 4.85
CA PHE A 65 -2.42 -11.54 3.99
C PHE A 65 -3.89 -11.19 3.80
N ASN A 66 -4.73 -12.20 3.55
CA ASN A 66 -6.18 -12.02 3.34
C ASN A 66 -6.90 -11.51 4.59
N ASN A 67 -6.33 -11.70 5.79
CA ASN A 67 -6.88 -11.21 7.05
C ASN A 67 -6.51 -9.74 7.34
N TYR A 68 -5.58 -9.15 6.62
CA TYR A 68 -5.26 -7.74 6.76
C TYR A 68 -6.36 -6.86 6.16
N SER A 69 -6.51 -5.66 6.71
CA SER A 69 -7.37 -4.64 6.09
C SER A 69 -6.86 -4.30 4.69
N ARG A 70 -7.76 -3.90 3.79
CA ARG A 70 -7.37 -3.50 2.42
C ARG A 70 -6.25 -2.46 2.39
N LEU A 71 -6.29 -1.49 3.31
CA LEU A 71 -5.25 -0.48 3.38
C LEU A 71 -3.88 -1.07 3.73
N GLN A 72 -3.81 -1.99 4.70
CA GLN A 72 -2.57 -2.70 5.03
C GLN A 72 -2.08 -3.55 3.84
N GLN A 73 -3.00 -4.26 3.18
CA GLN A 73 -2.68 -5.04 1.99
C GLN A 73 -2.11 -4.17 0.87
N LEU A 74 -2.72 -3.01 0.60
CA LEU A 74 -2.25 -2.08 -0.43
C LEU A 74 -0.89 -1.46 -0.08
N ASN A 75 -0.61 -1.22 1.21
CA ASN A 75 0.70 -0.75 1.65
C ASN A 75 1.78 -1.84 1.51
N LEU A 76 1.44 -3.10 1.78
CA LEU A 76 2.33 -4.22 1.45
C LEU A 76 2.55 -4.35 -0.06
N VAL A 77 1.50 -4.17 -0.87
CA VAL A 77 1.61 -4.18 -2.33
C VAL A 77 2.53 -3.06 -2.81
N ALA A 78 2.39 -1.84 -2.29
CA ALA A 78 3.29 -0.73 -2.63
C ALA A 78 4.76 -1.05 -2.27
N LEU A 79 5.01 -1.63 -1.10
CA LEU A 79 6.35 -2.07 -0.70
C LEU A 79 6.90 -3.15 -1.65
N ALA A 80 6.10 -4.15 -1.99
CA ALA A 80 6.52 -5.22 -2.90
C ALA A 80 6.79 -4.70 -4.32
N LEU A 81 5.96 -3.78 -4.83
CA LEU A 81 6.19 -3.13 -6.12
C LEU A 81 7.45 -2.27 -6.11
N GLN A 82 7.72 -1.59 -4.99
CA GLN A 82 8.95 -0.85 -4.78
C GLN A 82 10.19 -1.78 -4.80
N ASP A 83 10.15 -2.91 -4.10
CA ASP A 83 11.24 -3.91 -4.08
C ASP A 83 11.49 -4.53 -5.47
N LEU A 84 10.46 -4.60 -6.31
CA LEU A 84 10.54 -5.10 -7.69
C LEU A 84 10.93 -4.02 -8.71
N ASP A 85 11.26 -2.80 -8.27
CA ASP A 85 11.53 -1.63 -9.13
C ASP A 85 10.38 -1.29 -10.11
N ILE A 86 9.14 -1.67 -9.78
CA ILE A 86 7.94 -1.38 -10.57
C ILE A 86 7.37 -0.03 -10.12
N ALA A 87 7.47 0.99 -10.96
CA ALA A 87 6.94 2.32 -10.65
C ALA A 87 5.40 2.35 -10.57
N PRO A 88 4.80 3.32 -9.83
CA PRO A 88 3.37 3.56 -9.86
C PRO A 88 2.87 3.84 -11.28
N ALA A 89 1.66 3.40 -11.62
CA ALA A 89 1.08 3.63 -12.94
C ALA A 89 0.57 5.07 -13.20
N LEU A 90 0.96 6.02 -12.35
CA LEU A 90 0.75 7.46 -12.55
C LEU A 90 2.11 8.13 -12.70
N ASP A 91 2.31 8.82 -13.81
CA ASP A 91 3.58 9.47 -14.11
C ASP A 91 3.98 10.47 -13.03
N ASN A 92 5.27 10.56 -12.72
CA ASN A 92 5.81 11.46 -11.69
C ASN A 92 5.21 11.27 -10.29
N GLU A 93 4.76 10.04 -9.97
CA GLU A 93 4.47 9.57 -8.62
C GLU A 93 5.52 8.54 -8.21
N VAL A 94 5.77 8.41 -6.90
CA VAL A 94 6.77 7.49 -6.35
C VAL A 94 6.20 6.74 -5.16
N TRP A 95 6.72 5.54 -4.90
CA TRP A 95 6.44 4.84 -3.65
C TRP A 95 7.13 5.56 -2.49
N ASN A 96 6.38 5.81 -1.43
CA ASN A 96 6.92 6.41 -0.22
C ASN A 96 7.50 5.33 0.68
N ASN A 97 8.68 5.59 1.25
CA ASN A 97 9.31 4.67 2.19
C ASN A 97 8.54 4.69 3.52
N ILE A 98 7.77 3.64 3.79
CA ILE A 98 7.01 3.46 5.03
C ILE A 98 7.72 2.46 5.95
N ARG A 99 8.03 2.89 7.17
CA ARG A 99 8.77 2.07 8.15
C ARG A 99 8.01 0.80 8.56
N ASP A 100 6.69 0.88 8.61
CA ASP A 100 5.82 -0.24 8.97
C ASP A 100 4.57 -0.22 8.06
N PRO A 101 4.50 -1.07 7.03
CA PRO A 101 3.36 -1.16 6.12
C PRO A 101 2.12 -1.79 6.78
N LEU A 102 2.30 -2.49 7.90
CA LEU A 102 1.21 -3.12 8.65
C LEU A 102 0.67 -2.20 9.75
N HIS A 103 1.43 -1.17 10.13
CA HIS A 103 0.99 -0.19 11.10
C HIS A 103 -0.28 0.49 10.60
N GLN A 104 -1.37 0.25 11.31
CA GLN A 104 -2.57 1.07 11.21
C GLN A 104 -2.24 2.38 11.92
N ALA A 105 -1.53 3.30 11.24
CA ALA A 105 -1.69 4.68 11.62
C ALA A 105 -3.20 4.94 11.59
N PRO A 106 -3.74 5.85 12.42
CA PRO A 106 -5.02 6.43 12.10
C PRO A 106 -4.82 7.18 10.78
N CYS A 107 -4.94 6.45 9.66
CA CYS A 107 -5.07 6.99 8.33
C CYS A 107 -6.43 7.65 8.35
N GLY A 108 -6.50 8.79 9.03
CA GLY A 108 -7.72 9.53 9.22
C GLY A 108 -8.31 9.71 7.84
N HIS A 109 -9.63 9.58 7.73
CA HIS A 109 -10.34 9.83 6.48
C HIS A 109 -9.83 11.10 5.77
N ASP A 110 -9.35 12.08 6.55
CA ASP A 110 -8.71 13.30 6.08
C ASP A 110 -7.41 13.10 5.29
N ALA A 111 -6.52 12.18 5.68
CA ALA A 111 -5.29 11.90 4.93
C ALA A 111 -5.61 11.32 3.55
N LEU A 112 -6.48 10.31 3.50
CA LEU A 112 -6.97 9.74 2.25
C LEU A 112 -7.67 10.79 1.39
N LYS A 113 -8.53 11.63 1.98
CA LYS A 113 -9.24 12.70 1.28
C LYS A 113 -8.27 13.74 0.70
N ARG A 114 -7.26 14.15 1.45
CA ARG A 114 -6.23 15.10 0.98
C ARG A 114 -5.43 14.53 -0.20
N VAL A 115 -4.95 13.30 -0.06
CA VAL A 115 -4.18 12.65 -1.12
C VAL A 115 -5.04 12.40 -2.36
N HIS A 116 -6.28 11.94 -2.19
CA HIS A 116 -7.24 11.80 -3.28
C HIS A 116 -7.44 13.14 -4.02
N THR A 117 -7.68 14.23 -3.29
CA THR A 117 -7.88 15.56 -3.89
C THR A 117 -6.64 16.00 -4.68
N ARG A 118 -5.43 15.75 -4.15
CA ARG A 118 -4.17 16.00 -4.86
C ARG A 118 -4.05 15.19 -6.15
N ILE A 119 -4.31 13.88 -6.09
CA ILE A 119 -4.21 12.99 -7.25
C ILE A 119 -5.23 13.39 -8.32
N GLU A 120 -6.47 13.69 -7.91
CA GLU A 120 -7.51 14.15 -8.83
C GLU A 120 -7.13 15.47 -9.50
N ALA A 121 -6.60 16.44 -8.75
CA ALA A 121 -6.16 17.71 -9.30
C ALA A 121 -4.95 17.57 -10.26
N LYS A 122 -3.98 16.71 -9.93
CA LYS A 122 -2.75 16.54 -10.72
C LYS A 122 -2.96 15.66 -11.96
N HIS A 123 -3.76 14.60 -11.85
CA HIS A 123 -3.86 13.54 -12.86
C HIS A 123 -5.25 13.40 -13.48
N GLY A 124 -6.26 14.11 -12.98
CA GLY A 124 -7.65 13.92 -13.38
C GLY A 124 -8.19 12.53 -13.04
N LYS A 125 -7.56 11.82 -12.08
CA LYS A 125 -7.93 10.46 -11.71
C LYS A 125 -8.58 10.43 -10.33
N ARG A 126 -9.75 9.80 -10.29
CA ARG A 126 -10.49 9.55 -9.05
C ARG A 126 -10.31 8.09 -8.63
N ILE A 127 -9.47 7.87 -7.62
CA ILE A 127 -9.15 6.52 -7.12
C ILE A 127 -9.93 6.28 -5.84
N ARG A 128 -10.62 5.15 -5.73
CA ARG A 128 -11.33 4.74 -4.51
C ARG A 128 -10.73 3.44 -4.03
N ILE A 129 -10.32 3.40 -2.77
CA ILE A 129 -9.94 2.15 -2.11
C ILE A 129 -11.21 1.29 -2.00
N GLY A 130 -11.14 0.07 -2.53
CA GLY A 130 -12.24 -0.89 -2.40
C GLY A 130 -12.59 -1.19 -0.93
N ALA A 131 -13.82 -1.63 -0.67
CA ALA A 131 -14.22 -2.06 0.67
C ALA A 131 -13.79 -3.51 0.96
N THR A 132 -13.74 -4.35 -0.08
CA THR A 132 -13.38 -5.77 0.03
C THR A 132 -11.86 -5.93 0.11
N PRO A 133 -11.31 -6.70 1.07
CA PRO A 133 -9.90 -7.08 1.07
C PRO A 133 -9.47 -7.72 -0.26
N LEU A 134 -8.21 -7.54 -0.63
CA LEU A 134 -7.57 -8.24 -1.74
C LEU A 134 -7.38 -9.71 -1.37
N SER A 135 -7.50 -10.60 -2.37
CA SER A 135 -7.07 -11.98 -2.26
C SER A 135 -5.81 -12.21 -3.10
N MET A 136 -4.78 -12.84 -2.51
CA MET A 136 -3.58 -13.23 -3.28
C MET A 136 -3.88 -14.13 -4.47
N SER A 137 -4.94 -14.94 -4.39
CA SER A 137 -5.35 -15.80 -5.50
C SER A 137 -5.99 -15.04 -6.67
N GLU A 138 -6.48 -13.81 -6.44
CA GLU A 138 -7.03 -12.93 -7.49
C GLU A 138 -5.92 -12.10 -8.17
N MET A 139 -4.73 -12.08 -7.57
CA MET A 139 -3.56 -11.36 -8.06
C MET A 139 -2.56 -12.26 -8.77
N SER A 140 -2.78 -13.59 -8.83
CA SER A 140 -1.89 -14.58 -9.47
C SER A 140 -2.37 -15.04 -10.83
#